data_AF-A0A1V0AA45-F1
#
_entry.id   AF-A0A1V0AA45-F1
#
_cell.length_a   1.000
_cell.length_b   1.000
_cell.length_c   1.000
_cell.angle_alpha   90.00
_cell.angle_beta   90.00
_cell.angle_gamma   90.00
#
_symmetry.space_group_name_H-M   'P 1'
#
loop_
_entity.id
_entity.type
_entity.pdbx_description
1 polymer ?
#
loop_
_entity_poly.entity_id
_entity_poly.type
_entity_poly.pdbx_seq_one_letter_code
_entity_poly.pdbx_strand_id
1 'polypeptide(L)'
;MAADETRDGVDLTNLDQPLFDGAGATKRDLVDYLDAVRDRILPVLRERPLSVVRVRPGQEPFMQKNLPKYAPAWVRSVSVWAEASRRQVTYALCDDRKTLLWFANQRAVEFHPALYAGGHPTHLVLDLDPPEHDDSFALAVRGALLVRQALADMGLAGAVKTSGAKGVHVFVPVAEGTAMDDLAAATRALAARAERLDPALATTAFIREDREGKVFLDSTRAGGATVVAAYSPRIRPGVPVSFPLAWADLERVAPGDFTLRTAPGLLKGGDPWAEHMPAPQRLPADLVEEGHTIPVARVQAMHEGKRRARARRAE
;
A
#
# COMPACT_ATOMS: atom_id res chain seq x y z
N MET A 1 2.22 4.57 33.83
CA MET A 1 3.13 5.70 33.58
C MET A 1 2.27 6.93 33.38
N ALA A 2 2.69 8.08 33.92
CA ALA A 2 2.00 9.34 33.67
C ALA A 2 2.05 9.68 32.17
N ALA A 3 1.04 10.40 31.68
CA ALA A 3 1.06 10.93 30.32
C ALA A 3 2.14 12.02 30.24
N ASP A 4 2.91 12.02 29.15
CA ASP A 4 3.86 13.11 28.84
C ASP A 4 3.07 14.36 28.43
N GLU A 5 2.00 14.17 27.64
CA GLU A 5 1.06 15.21 27.23
C GLU A 5 -0.26 14.58 26.72
N THR A 6 -1.28 15.40 26.51
CA THR A 6 -2.57 14.97 25.95
C THR A 6 -2.88 15.77 24.68
N ARG A 7 -3.19 15.09 23.57
CA ARG A 7 -3.64 15.71 22.31
C ARG A 7 -4.96 15.12 21.86
N ASP A 8 -5.93 15.97 21.54
CA ASP A 8 -7.28 15.55 21.10
C ASP A 8 -7.98 14.59 22.10
N GLY A 9 -7.66 14.70 23.38
CA GLY A 9 -8.13 13.77 24.42
C GLY A 9 -7.50 12.38 24.38
N VAL A 10 -6.29 12.25 23.79
CA VAL A 10 -5.45 11.04 23.84
C VAL A 10 -4.21 11.32 24.70
N ASP A 11 -4.02 10.52 25.74
CA ASP A 11 -2.83 10.58 26.59
C ASP A 11 -1.65 9.89 25.92
N LEU A 12 -0.60 10.67 25.67
CA LEU A 12 0.61 10.24 24.99
C LEU A 12 1.69 9.90 26.02
N THR A 13 2.47 8.84 25.77
CA THR A 13 3.49 8.35 26.72
C THR A 13 4.76 7.94 26.00
N ASN A 14 5.90 7.96 26.68
CA ASN A 14 7.19 7.53 26.13
C ASN A 14 7.59 8.29 24.86
N LEU A 15 7.23 9.56 24.77
CA LEU A 15 7.39 10.35 23.54
C LEU A 15 8.86 10.51 23.14
N ASP A 16 9.75 10.63 24.12
CA ASP A 16 11.18 10.86 23.87
C ASP A 16 11.98 9.57 23.61
N GLN A 17 11.31 8.41 23.67
CA GLN A 17 11.98 7.14 23.33
C GLN A 17 12.23 7.03 21.82
N PRO A 18 13.34 6.38 21.41
CA PRO A 18 13.58 6.01 20.02
C PRO A 18 12.39 5.24 19.42
N LEU A 19 12.08 5.47 18.14
CA LEU A 19 10.96 4.85 17.47
C LEU A 19 11.22 3.37 17.16
N PHE A 20 12.35 3.07 16.51
CA PHE A 20 12.91 1.74 16.29
C PHE A 20 14.40 1.90 15.90
N ASP A 21 15.15 0.81 15.88
CA ASP A 21 16.59 0.83 15.57
C ASP A 21 16.84 1.29 14.13
N GLY A 22 17.70 2.29 13.94
CA GLY A 22 17.97 2.89 12.64
C GLY A 22 16.94 3.92 12.17
N ALA A 23 15.87 4.18 12.92
CA ALA A 23 14.88 5.21 12.56
C ALA A 23 15.48 6.62 12.48
N GLY A 24 16.44 6.95 13.36
CA GLY A 24 16.89 8.34 13.55
C GLY A 24 15.75 9.27 14.00
N ALA A 25 14.72 8.70 14.63
CA ALA A 25 13.49 9.38 15.05
C ALA A 25 12.96 8.81 16.36
N THR A 26 12.23 9.65 17.09
CA THR A 26 11.56 9.33 18.34
C THR A 26 10.09 8.97 18.11
N LYS A 27 9.41 8.49 19.15
CA LYS A 27 7.95 8.34 19.11
C LYS A 27 7.25 9.69 18.95
N ARG A 28 7.77 10.77 19.54
CA ARG A 28 7.28 12.14 19.37
C ARG A 28 7.29 12.55 17.90
N ASP A 29 8.40 12.30 17.19
CA ASP A 29 8.51 12.60 15.76
C ASP A 29 7.41 11.91 14.93
N LEU A 30 7.07 10.64 15.25
CA LEU A 30 5.96 9.93 14.59
C LEU A 30 4.61 10.58 14.87
N VAL A 31 4.33 10.92 16.13
CA VAL A 31 3.08 11.58 16.54
C VAL A 31 2.95 12.93 15.83
N ASP A 32 3.99 13.76 15.88
CA ASP A 32 4.01 15.07 15.26
C ASP A 32 3.83 14.98 13.74
N TYR A 33 4.49 14.02 13.09
CA TYR A 33 4.32 13.77 11.66
C TYR A 33 2.87 13.42 11.32
N LEU A 34 2.28 12.42 11.98
CA LEU A 34 0.92 11.96 11.69
C LEU A 34 -0.11 13.06 11.95
N ASP A 35 0.09 13.87 13.00
CA ASP A 35 -0.75 15.02 13.28
C ASP A 35 -0.62 16.11 12.20
N ALA A 36 0.60 16.37 11.72
CA ALA A 36 0.87 17.35 10.67
C ALA A 36 0.28 16.95 9.31
N VAL A 37 0.25 15.66 8.98
CA VAL A 37 -0.31 15.15 7.71
C VAL A 37 -1.76 14.67 7.83
N ARG A 38 -2.41 14.83 8.99
CA ARG A 38 -3.75 14.28 9.30
C ARG A 38 -4.78 14.60 8.22
N ASP A 39 -4.79 15.83 7.71
CA ASP A 39 -5.81 16.31 6.76
C ASP A 39 -5.66 15.64 5.38
N ARG A 40 -4.52 14.98 5.11
CA ARG A 40 -4.20 14.26 3.87
C ARG A 40 -4.26 12.75 4.04
N ILE A 41 -3.73 12.22 5.15
CA ILE A 41 -3.75 10.76 5.41
C ILE A 41 -5.15 10.27 5.80
N LEU A 42 -5.94 11.04 6.57
CA LEU A 42 -7.27 10.58 7.01
C LEU A 42 -8.24 10.30 5.85
N PRO A 43 -8.34 11.15 4.80
CA PRO A 43 -9.12 10.80 3.60
C PRO A 43 -8.75 9.45 2.97
N VAL A 44 -7.48 9.05 3.05
CA VAL A 44 -6.99 7.77 2.50
C VAL A 44 -7.38 6.59 3.39
N LEU A 45 -7.53 6.79 4.70
CA LEU A 45 -7.85 5.74 5.68
C LEU A 45 -9.36 5.59 5.96
N ARG A 46 -10.13 6.65 5.75
CA ARG A 46 -11.53 6.76 6.19
C ARG A 46 -12.43 5.65 5.64
N GLU A 47 -13.25 5.09 6.51
CA GLU A 47 -14.22 4.01 6.26
C GLU A 47 -13.59 2.73 5.68
N ARG A 48 -12.28 2.53 5.88
CA ARG A 48 -11.54 1.34 5.43
C ARG A 48 -11.07 0.53 6.63
N PRO A 49 -11.31 -0.80 6.64
CA PRO A 49 -10.67 -1.70 7.59
C PRO A 49 -9.15 -1.51 7.58
N LEU A 50 -8.59 -1.12 8.73
CA LEU A 50 -7.20 -0.74 8.83
C LEU A 50 -6.37 -1.85 9.48
N SER A 51 -5.35 -2.32 8.76
CA SER A 51 -4.22 -3.04 9.36
C SER A 51 -3.07 -2.06 9.60
N VAL A 52 -2.32 -2.24 10.69
CA VAL A 52 -1.14 -1.42 10.96
C VAL A 52 0.08 -2.29 11.25
N VAL A 53 1.26 -1.85 10.86
CA VAL A 53 2.52 -2.46 11.32
C VAL A 53 3.05 -1.66 12.48
N ARG A 54 3.23 -2.34 13.61
CA ARG A 54 3.67 -1.73 14.88
C ARG A 54 5.10 -2.12 15.20
N VAL A 55 5.80 -1.19 15.85
CA VAL A 55 7.11 -1.43 16.45
C VAL A 55 7.00 -1.41 17.98
N ARG A 56 7.69 -2.31 18.66
CA ARG A 56 7.83 -2.30 20.12
C ARG A 56 9.29 -2.46 20.48
N PRO A 57 9.79 -1.77 21.54
CA PRO A 57 11.16 -1.94 21.97
C PRO A 57 11.53 -3.42 22.18
N GLY A 58 12.65 -3.85 21.60
CA GLY A 58 13.16 -5.22 21.72
C GLY A 58 12.35 -6.29 20.97
N GLN A 59 11.50 -5.91 20.01
CA GLN A 59 10.70 -6.86 19.22
C GLN A 59 10.72 -6.53 17.74
N GLU A 60 10.65 -7.58 16.91
CA GLU A 60 10.44 -7.44 15.48
C GLU A 60 9.12 -6.72 15.17
N PRO A 61 9.07 -5.90 14.10
CA PRO A 61 7.83 -5.33 13.61
C PRO A 61 6.77 -6.39 13.34
N PHE A 62 5.52 -6.09 13.70
CA PHE A 62 4.42 -7.03 13.47
C PHE A 62 3.18 -6.33 12.93
N MET A 63 2.46 -7.03 12.06
CA MET A 63 1.18 -6.60 11.52
C MET A 63 0.07 -6.85 12.55
N GLN A 64 -0.62 -5.80 12.97
CA GLN A 64 -1.84 -5.86 13.77
C GLN A 64 -3.06 -5.63 12.86
N LYS A 65 -3.86 -6.68 12.69
CA LYS A 65 -5.16 -6.62 12.00
C LYS A 65 -6.32 -6.47 12.98
N ASN A 66 -6.30 -7.29 14.03
CA ASN A 66 -7.38 -7.32 15.01
C ASN A 66 -7.20 -6.20 16.03
N LEU A 67 -8.26 -5.44 16.28
CA LEU A 67 -8.31 -4.41 17.30
C LEU A 67 -8.04 -5.04 18.68
N PRO A 68 -7.13 -4.48 19.49
CA PRO A 68 -6.83 -5.02 20.80
C PRO A 68 -7.96 -4.77 21.79
N LYS A 69 -8.11 -5.63 22.80
CA LYS A 69 -9.15 -5.50 23.85
C LYS A 69 -9.07 -4.19 24.64
N TYR A 70 -7.89 -3.58 24.72
CA TYR A 70 -7.67 -2.29 25.40
C TYR A 70 -7.92 -1.08 24.50
N ALA A 71 -8.35 -1.28 23.24
CA ALA A 71 -8.70 -0.16 22.38
C ALA A 71 -9.79 0.70 23.04
N PRO A 72 -9.66 2.03 23.03
CA PRO A 72 -10.67 2.89 23.61
C PRO A 72 -12.04 2.70 22.94
N ALA A 73 -13.11 2.79 23.72
CA ALA A 73 -14.48 2.55 23.24
C ALA A 73 -14.93 3.51 22.11
N TRP A 74 -14.26 4.66 21.97
CA TRP A 74 -14.54 5.62 20.90
C TRP A 74 -13.87 5.25 19.56
N VAL A 75 -12.95 4.28 19.52
CA VAL A 75 -12.37 3.79 18.26
C VAL A 75 -13.43 2.97 17.52
N ARG A 76 -13.92 3.51 16.40
CA ARG A 76 -14.85 2.79 15.53
C ARG A 76 -14.19 1.54 14.94
N SER A 77 -15.01 0.52 14.69
CA SER A 77 -14.52 -0.74 14.14
C SER A 77 -15.57 -1.44 13.29
N VAL A 78 -15.10 -2.38 12.47
CA VAL A 78 -15.94 -3.27 11.65
C VAL A 78 -15.39 -4.69 11.75
N SER A 79 -16.29 -5.68 11.81
CA SER A 79 -15.93 -7.09 11.84
C SER A 79 -16.05 -7.70 10.45
N VAL A 80 -15.00 -8.39 10.02
CA VAL A 80 -14.91 -9.05 8.72
C VAL A 80 -14.59 -10.52 8.95
N TRP A 81 -15.33 -11.40 8.27
CA TRP A 81 -15.01 -12.82 8.24
C TRP A 81 -13.75 -13.05 7.41
N ALA A 82 -12.70 -13.56 8.05
CA ALA A 82 -11.44 -13.86 7.38
C ALA A 82 -11.39 -15.34 6.99
N GLU A 83 -11.72 -15.65 5.74
CA GLU A 83 -11.77 -17.02 5.20
C GLU A 83 -10.48 -17.82 5.47
N ALA A 84 -9.32 -17.21 5.22
CA ALA A 84 -8.02 -17.88 5.40
C ALA A 84 -7.77 -18.37 6.84
N SER A 85 -8.34 -17.68 7.84
CA SER A 85 -8.20 -18.02 9.26
C SER A 85 -9.49 -18.56 9.90
N ARG A 86 -10.58 -18.69 9.12
CA ARG A 86 -11.91 -19.14 9.55
C ARG A 86 -12.38 -18.50 10.87
N ARG A 87 -12.20 -17.19 11.00
CA ARG A 87 -12.57 -16.43 12.19
C ARG A 87 -13.02 -15.02 11.83
N GLN A 88 -13.80 -14.42 12.73
CA GLN A 88 -14.06 -12.98 12.72
C GLN A 88 -12.79 -12.21 13.12
N VAL A 89 -12.50 -11.15 12.37
CA VAL A 89 -11.45 -10.18 12.67
C VAL A 89 -12.09 -8.81 12.77
N THR A 90 -11.88 -8.14 13.89
CA THR A 90 -12.38 -6.78 14.11
C THR A 90 -11.29 -5.79 13.74
N TYR A 91 -11.50 -5.01 12.70
CA TYR A 91 -10.58 -3.98 12.22
C TYR A 91 -11.00 -2.62 12.76
N ALA A 92 -10.02 -1.77 13.09
CA ALA A 92 -10.29 -0.38 13.39
C ALA A 92 -10.69 0.38 12.11
N LEU A 93 -11.50 1.42 12.27
CA LEU A 93 -11.69 2.48 11.28
C LEU A 93 -10.99 3.74 11.81
N CYS A 94 -9.99 4.23 11.08
CA CYS A 94 -9.22 5.40 11.46
C CYS A 94 -9.77 6.65 10.75
N ASP A 95 -10.95 7.10 11.19
CA ASP A 95 -11.73 8.12 10.48
C ASP A 95 -11.42 9.56 10.94
N ASP A 96 -10.80 9.69 12.10
CA ASP A 96 -10.57 10.95 12.80
C ASP A 96 -9.15 11.08 13.37
N ARG A 97 -8.80 12.32 13.72
CA ARG A 97 -7.50 12.69 14.30
C ARG A 97 -7.24 11.95 15.60
N LYS A 98 -8.24 11.83 16.48
CA LYS A 98 -8.12 11.16 17.77
C LYS A 98 -7.67 9.70 17.61
N THR A 99 -8.27 8.97 16.68
CA THR A 99 -7.91 7.58 16.36
C THR A 99 -6.51 7.48 15.77
N LEU A 100 -6.16 8.41 14.88
CA LEU A 100 -4.81 8.48 14.29
C LEU A 100 -3.74 8.69 15.37
N LEU A 101 -3.96 9.62 16.30
CA LEU A 101 -3.05 9.89 17.42
C LEU A 101 -2.96 8.72 18.39
N TRP A 102 -4.06 7.99 18.62
CA TRP A 102 -4.01 6.76 19.40
C TRP A 102 -3.14 5.69 18.71
N PHE A 103 -3.28 5.49 17.41
CA PHE A 103 -2.41 4.59 16.65
C PHE A 103 -0.93 5.01 16.73
N ALA A 104 -0.65 6.30 16.58
CA ALA A 104 0.70 6.85 16.76
C ALA A 104 1.25 6.54 18.16
N ASN A 105 0.44 6.74 19.21
CA ASN A 105 0.79 6.42 20.58
C ASN A 105 1.04 4.91 20.79
N GLN A 106 0.36 4.06 20.01
CA GLN A 106 0.58 2.62 20.00
C GLN A 106 1.81 2.19 19.16
N ARG A 107 2.61 3.15 18.64
CA ARG A 107 3.75 2.92 17.73
C ARG A 107 3.33 2.18 16.46
N ALA A 108 2.13 2.45 15.94
CA ALA A 108 1.75 2.07 14.58
C ALA A 108 2.50 2.99 13.60
N VAL A 109 3.44 2.43 12.86
CA VAL A 109 4.29 3.18 11.92
C VAL A 109 3.74 3.08 10.50
N GLU A 110 3.34 1.88 10.07
CA GLU A 110 2.77 1.70 8.73
C GLU A 110 1.26 1.50 8.79
N PHE A 111 0.53 2.19 7.92
CA PHE A 111 -0.92 2.16 7.81
C PHE A 111 -1.30 1.47 6.49
N HIS A 112 -2.01 0.35 6.59
CA HIS A 112 -2.37 -0.52 5.48
C HIS A 112 -3.90 -0.66 5.41
N PRO A 113 -4.60 0.35 4.86
CA PRO A 113 -6.04 0.27 4.67
C PRO A 113 -6.41 -0.78 3.62
N ALA A 114 -7.58 -1.37 3.77
CA ALA A 114 -8.17 -2.21 2.74
C ALA A 114 -8.49 -1.39 1.46
N LEU A 115 -8.41 -2.06 0.31
CA LEU A 115 -8.73 -1.46 -1.00
C LEU A 115 -10.23 -1.30 -1.29
N TYR A 116 -11.07 -1.57 -0.28
CA TYR A 116 -12.51 -1.37 -0.30
C TYR A 116 -12.95 -0.45 0.84
N ALA A 117 -14.08 0.23 0.64
CA ALA A 117 -14.78 1.03 1.65
C ALA A 117 -16.25 0.64 1.62
N GLY A 118 -16.88 0.47 2.79
CA GLY A 118 -18.29 0.03 2.87
C GLY A 118 -18.59 -1.32 2.19
N GLY A 119 -17.58 -2.18 1.99
CA GLY A 119 -17.72 -3.45 1.27
C GLY A 119 -17.53 -3.38 -0.24
N HIS A 120 -17.33 -2.18 -0.81
CA HIS A 120 -17.16 -1.98 -2.26
C HIS A 120 -15.70 -1.66 -2.61
N PRO A 121 -15.14 -2.25 -3.68
CA PRO A 121 -13.81 -1.87 -4.12
C PRO A 121 -13.78 -0.42 -4.57
N THR A 122 -12.65 0.24 -4.34
CA THR A 122 -12.50 1.68 -4.63
C THR A 122 -11.42 1.96 -5.67
N HIS A 123 -10.41 1.11 -5.75
CA HIS A 123 -9.28 1.29 -6.64
C HIS A 123 -8.79 -0.05 -7.15
N LEU A 124 -8.40 -0.06 -8.42
CA LEU A 124 -7.41 -1.00 -8.93
C LEU A 124 -6.03 -0.49 -8.52
N VAL A 125 -5.14 -1.39 -8.09
CA VAL A 125 -3.78 -1.05 -7.68
C VAL A 125 -2.78 -2.00 -8.34
N LEU A 126 -1.74 -1.43 -8.94
CA LEU A 126 -0.52 -2.16 -9.30
C LEU A 126 0.61 -1.78 -8.35
N ASP A 127 1.23 -2.80 -7.79
CA ASP A 127 2.38 -2.71 -6.90
C ASP A 127 3.63 -3.16 -7.67
N LEU A 128 4.55 -2.23 -7.91
CA LEU A 128 5.70 -2.46 -8.78
C LEU A 128 6.93 -2.72 -7.95
N ASP A 129 7.35 -3.99 -7.96
CA ASP A 129 8.45 -4.51 -7.16
C ASP A 129 9.68 -4.76 -8.03
N PRO A 130 10.71 -3.91 -7.95
CA PRO A 130 11.94 -4.12 -8.71
C PRO A 130 12.80 -5.24 -8.12
N PRO A 131 13.72 -5.82 -8.92
CA PRO A 131 14.81 -6.65 -8.40
C PRO A 131 15.65 -5.87 -7.38
N GLU A 132 16.44 -6.58 -6.55
CA GLU A 132 17.31 -5.95 -5.55
C GLU A 132 18.65 -5.55 -6.20
N HIS A 133 18.81 -4.25 -6.47
CA HIS A 133 19.99 -3.63 -7.07
C HIS A 133 20.12 -2.17 -6.58
N ASP A 134 21.24 -1.52 -6.84
CA ASP A 134 21.42 -0.10 -6.48
C ASP A 134 20.48 0.83 -7.26
N ASP A 135 20.05 0.43 -8.46
CA ASP A 135 19.13 1.15 -9.33
C ASP A 135 17.67 0.66 -9.23
N SER A 136 17.32 -0.13 -8.19
CA SER A 136 15.99 -0.71 -8.00
C SER A 136 14.86 0.30 -8.22
N PHE A 137 14.97 1.49 -7.65
CA PHE A 137 13.90 2.49 -7.78
C PHE A 137 13.75 2.98 -9.22
N ALA A 138 14.85 3.24 -9.93
CA ALA A 138 14.81 3.65 -11.34
C ALA A 138 14.15 2.57 -12.22
N LEU A 139 14.41 1.29 -11.95
CA LEU A 139 13.71 0.19 -12.61
C LEU A 139 12.21 0.19 -12.31
N ALA A 140 11.82 0.39 -11.04
CA ALA A 140 10.41 0.50 -10.65
C ALA A 140 9.70 1.67 -11.36
N VAL A 141 10.39 2.81 -11.51
CA VAL A 141 9.88 3.98 -12.26
C VAL A 141 9.67 3.62 -13.73
N ARG A 142 10.64 2.97 -14.39
CA ARG A 142 10.47 2.52 -15.78
C ARG A 142 9.28 1.57 -15.91
N GLY A 143 9.11 0.62 -14.99
CA GLY A 143 7.93 -0.24 -14.94
C GLY A 143 6.63 0.55 -14.76
N ALA A 144 6.62 1.60 -13.95
CA ALA A 144 5.44 2.44 -13.71
C ALA A 144 5.07 3.23 -14.96
N LEU A 145 6.05 3.62 -15.78
CA LEU A 145 5.82 4.28 -17.07
C LEU A 145 5.21 3.31 -18.10
N LEU A 146 5.56 2.01 -18.08
CA LEU A 146 4.86 1.00 -18.90
C LEU A 146 3.39 0.90 -18.48
N VAL A 147 3.11 0.86 -17.18
CA VAL A 147 1.74 0.85 -16.66
C VAL A 147 0.98 2.12 -17.07
N ARG A 148 1.62 3.28 -16.99
CA ARG A 148 1.02 4.56 -17.42
C ARG A 148 0.66 4.53 -18.91
N GLN A 149 1.54 4.02 -19.76
CA GLN A 149 1.28 3.88 -21.19
C GLN A 149 0.12 2.93 -21.44
N ALA A 150 0.12 1.75 -20.82
CA ALA A 150 -0.96 0.77 -20.96
C ALA A 150 -2.32 1.34 -20.51
N LEU A 151 -2.36 2.14 -19.44
CA LEU A 151 -3.56 2.87 -19.04
C LEU A 151 -4.03 3.85 -20.13
N ALA A 152 -3.11 4.67 -20.66
CA ALA A 152 -3.42 5.65 -21.69
C ALA A 152 -3.96 5.02 -22.97
N ASP A 153 -3.39 3.89 -23.39
CA ASP A 153 -3.85 3.12 -24.58
C ASP A 153 -5.30 2.63 -24.44
N MET A 154 -5.82 2.55 -23.21
CA MET A 154 -7.19 2.13 -22.90
C MET A 154 -8.09 3.30 -22.49
N GLY A 155 -7.61 4.54 -22.60
CA GLY A 155 -8.36 5.72 -22.17
C GLY A 155 -8.53 5.82 -20.65
N LEU A 156 -7.68 5.14 -19.88
CA LEU A 156 -7.65 5.22 -18.43
C LEU A 156 -6.52 6.13 -17.94
N ALA A 157 -6.68 6.66 -16.73
CA ALA A 157 -5.69 7.41 -16.00
C ALA A 157 -5.51 6.84 -14.59
N GLY A 158 -4.32 7.01 -14.02
CA GLY A 158 -4.02 6.64 -12.64
C GLY A 158 -3.17 7.69 -11.93
N ALA A 159 -3.13 7.62 -10.61
CA ALA A 159 -2.22 8.37 -9.77
C ALA A 159 -1.05 7.49 -9.33
N VAL A 160 0.09 8.11 -9.03
CA VAL A 160 1.32 7.41 -8.68
C VAL A 160 1.86 7.87 -7.32
N LYS A 161 2.46 6.94 -6.58
CA LYS A 161 3.20 7.23 -5.36
C LYS A 161 4.40 6.33 -5.20
N THR A 162 5.45 6.82 -4.55
CA THR A 162 6.51 5.94 -4.06
C THR A 162 5.92 4.97 -3.03
N SER A 163 6.49 3.78 -2.91
CA SER A 163 6.13 2.86 -1.83
C SER A 163 6.69 3.29 -0.47
N GLY A 164 7.68 4.19 -0.43
CA GLY A 164 8.54 4.44 0.73
C GLY A 164 9.54 3.29 0.98
N ALA A 165 9.67 2.36 0.03
CA ALA A 165 10.69 1.34 -0.01
C ALA A 165 11.41 1.44 -1.38
N LYS A 166 11.59 0.32 -2.10
CA LYS A 166 12.21 0.31 -3.43
C LYS A 166 11.21 0.45 -4.60
N GLY A 167 9.92 0.18 -4.36
CA GLY A 167 8.90 0.10 -5.40
C GLY A 167 8.05 1.35 -5.57
N VAL A 168 7.13 1.27 -6.53
CA VAL A 168 6.13 2.31 -6.88
C VAL A 168 4.74 1.70 -6.85
N HIS A 169 3.72 2.47 -6.47
CA HIS A 169 2.34 2.05 -6.62
C HIS A 169 1.59 2.94 -7.61
N VAL A 170 0.77 2.33 -8.46
CA VAL A 170 -0.15 3.03 -9.36
C VAL A 170 -1.58 2.71 -8.95
N PHE A 171 -2.40 3.74 -8.79
CA PHE A 171 -3.80 3.64 -8.35
C PHE A 171 -4.73 4.14 -9.44
N VAL A 172 -5.79 3.38 -9.72
CA VAL A 172 -6.86 3.75 -10.65
C VAL A 172 -8.18 3.69 -9.89
N PRO A 173 -8.80 4.84 -9.56
CA PRO A 173 -10.13 4.90 -8.98
C PRO A 173 -11.16 4.28 -9.92
N VAL A 174 -12.04 3.43 -9.39
CA VAL A 174 -13.06 2.73 -10.18
C VAL A 174 -14.46 3.19 -9.82
N ALA A 175 -15.36 3.15 -10.81
CA ALA A 175 -16.76 3.50 -10.64
C ALA A 175 -17.44 2.61 -9.59
N GLU A 176 -18.37 3.21 -8.84
CA GLU A 176 -19.23 2.50 -7.91
C GLU A 176 -19.97 1.35 -8.60
N GLY A 177 -20.15 0.23 -7.90
CA GLY A 177 -20.79 -0.98 -8.44
C GLY A 177 -19.87 -1.88 -9.26
N THR A 178 -18.59 -1.54 -9.42
CA THR A 178 -17.60 -2.44 -10.02
C THR A 178 -17.47 -3.72 -9.18
N ALA A 179 -17.70 -4.88 -9.79
CA ALA A 179 -17.57 -6.16 -9.11
C ALA A 179 -16.11 -6.44 -8.73
N MET A 180 -15.89 -7.04 -7.56
CA MET A 180 -14.54 -7.34 -7.07
C MET A 180 -13.77 -8.27 -8.02
N ASP A 181 -14.46 -9.24 -8.63
CA ASP A 181 -13.85 -10.19 -9.56
C ASP A 181 -13.47 -9.52 -10.89
N ASP A 182 -14.32 -8.61 -11.40
CA ASP A 182 -14.03 -7.81 -12.60
C ASP A 182 -12.86 -6.86 -12.37
N LEU A 183 -12.78 -6.25 -11.18
CA LEU A 183 -11.63 -5.45 -10.78
C LEU A 183 -10.34 -6.29 -10.81
N ALA A 184 -10.35 -7.45 -10.16
CA ALA A 184 -9.20 -8.34 -10.10
C ALA A 184 -8.79 -8.88 -11.48
N ALA A 185 -9.77 -9.14 -12.36
CA ALA A 185 -9.55 -9.45 -13.76
C ALA A 185 -8.85 -8.28 -14.48
N ALA A 186 -9.42 -7.08 -14.43
CA ALA A 186 -8.85 -5.91 -15.07
C ALA A 186 -7.43 -5.58 -14.56
N THR A 187 -7.14 -5.76 -13.27
CA THR A 187 -5.78 -5.57 -12.73
C THR A 187 -4.77 -6.52 -13.38
N ARG A 188 -5.15 -7.79 -13.58
CA ARG A 188 -4.29 -8.79 -14.24
C ARG A 188 -4.05 -8.45 -15.70
N ALA A 189 -5.12 -8.08 -16.42
CA ALA A 189 -4.98 -7.69 -17.82
C ALA A 189 -4.13 -6.43 -17.97
N LEU A 190 -4.32 -5.40 -17.14
CA LEU A 190 -3.48 -4.21 -17.16
C LEU A 190 -2.00 -4.54 -16.95
N ALA A 191 -1.68 -5.38 -15.96
CA ALA A 191 -0.30 -5.82 -15.73
C ALA A 191 0.27 -6.57 -16.94
N ALA A 192 -0.51 -7.47 -17.54
CA ALA A 192 -0.10 -8.21 -18.73
C ALA A 192 0.07 -7.28 -19.96
N ARG A 193 -0.80 -6.28 -20.14
CA ARG A 193 -0.66 -5.27 -21.21
C ARG A 193 0.64 -4.48 -21.02
N ALA A 194 0.93 -4.06 -19.79
CA ALA A 194 2.16 -3.33 -19.46
C ALA A 194 3.42 -4.20 -19.65
N GLU A 195 3.41 -5.48 -19.26
CA GLU A 195 4.50 -6.42 -19.53
C GLU A 195 4.78 -6.58 -21.03
N ARG A 196 3.74 -6.61 -21.89
CA ARG A 196 3.91 -6.74 -23.35
C ARG A 196 4.60 -5.54 -24.00
N LEU A 197 4.56 -4.36 -23.37
CA LEU A 197 5.24 -3.17 -23.88
C LEU A 197 6.77 -3.29 -23.79
N ASP A 198 7.28 -3.94 -22.75
CA ASP A 198 8.72 -4.25 -22.59
C ASP A 198 8.91 -5.52 -21.73
N PRO A 199 8.88 -6.73 -22.35
CA PRO A 199 9.01 -8.01 -21.63
C PRO A 199 10.44 -8.32 -21.18
N ALA A 200 11.41 -7.48 -21.56
CA ALA A 200 12.78 -7.55 -21.06
C ALA A 200 12.93 -6.80 -19.73
N LEU A 201 12.12 -5.76 -19.51
CA LEU A 201 12.14 -4.95 -18.28
C LEU A 201 11.19 -5.46 -17.20
N ALA A 202 9.97 -5.86 -17.59
CA ALA A 202 8.89 -6.14 -16.64
C ALA A 202 8.37 -7.57 -16.75
N THR A 203 7.72 -8.04 -15.68
CA THR A 203 7.07 -9.35 -15.66
C THR A 203 5.85 -9.43 -14.75
N THR A 204 4.91 -10.31 -15.09
CA THR A 204 3.80 -10.72 -14.20
C THR A 204 4.05 -12.06 -13.49
N ALA A 205 5.26 -12.64 -13.63
CA ALA A 205 5.63 -13.90 -12.99
C ALA A 205 5.57 -13.81 -11.44
N PHE A 206 4.66 -14.56 -10.84
CA PHE A 206 4.44 -14.52 -9.39
C PHE A 206 5.61 -15.11 -8.59
N ILE A 207 6.20 -16.20 -9.08
CA ILE A 207 7.35 -16.88 -8.47
C ILE A 207 8.60 -16.01 -8.63
N ARG A 208 9.32 -15.70 -7.54
CA ARG A 208 10.45 -14.76 -7.55
C ARG A 208 11.57 -15.21 -8.49
N GLU A 209 11.87 -16.50 -8.51
CA GLU A 209 12.92 -17.10 -9.33
C GLU A 209 12.64 -16.95 -10.83
N ASP A 210 11.36 -17.01 -11.21
CA ASP A 210 10.92 -16.92 -12.61
C ASP A 210 10.87 -15.46 -13.11
N ARG A 211 11.20 -14.48 -12.26
CA ARG A 211 11.22 -13.06 -12.63
C ARG A 211 12.48 -12.65 -13.37
N GLU A 212 13.55 -13.44 -13.29
CA GLU A 212 14.79 -13.22 -14.07
C GLU A 212 15.35 -11.79 -13.97
N GLY A 213 15.28 -11.18 -12.79
CA GLY A 213 15.78 -9.81 -12.57
C GLY A 213 14.88 -8.69 -13.14
N LYS A 214 13.66 -8.99 -13.58
CA LYS A 214 12.69 -8.02 -14.10
C LYS A 214 11.86 -7.37 -13.00
N VAL A 215 11.26 -6.24 -13.31
CA VAL A 215 10.30 -5.55 -12.44
C VAL A 215 9.00 -6.35 -12.38
N PHE A 216 8.61 -6.77 -11.18
CA PHE A 216 7.35 -7.48 -10.99
C PHE A 216 6.18 -6.50 -10.95
N LEU A 217 5.24 -6.67 -11.88
CA LEU A 217 3.98 -5.93 -11.94
C LEU A 217 2.91 -6.69 -11.13
N ASP A 218 2.88 -6.46 -9.81
CA ASP A 218 2.02 -7.20 -8.89
C ASP A 218 0.55 -6.76 -9.03
N SER A 219 -0.24 -7.59 -9.70
CA SER A 219 -1.70 -7.45 -9.83
C SER A 219 -2.49 -8.13 -8.72
N THR A 220 -1.84 -8.70 -7.71
CA THR A 220 -2.51 -9.48 -6.65
C THR A 220 -3.12 -8.62 -5.54
N ARG A 221 -2.96 -7.29 -5.62
CA ARG A 221 -3.59 -6.31 -4.72
C ARG A 221 -5.07 -6.12 -5.06
N ALA A 222 -5.89 -7.13 -4.80
CA ALA A 222 -7.35 -7.12 -5.00
C ALA A 222 -8.08 -7.88 -3.86
N GLY A 223 -9.42 -7.91 -3.87
CA GLY A 223 -10.19 -8.90 -3.08
C GLY A 223 -9.97 -8.87 -1.56
N GLY A 224 -9.79 -7.69 -0.97
CA GLY A 224 -9.54 -7.51 0.46
C GLY A 224 -8.07 -7.43 0.86
N ALA A 225 -7.16 -7.39 -0.11
CA ALA A 225 -5.79 -6.98 0.11
C ALA A 225 -5.70 -5.55 0.67
N THR A 226 -4.58 -5.28 1.33
CA THR A 226 -4.20 -3.95 1.82
C THR A 226 -2.96 -3.48 1.06
N VAL A 227 -2.80 -2.17 0.96
CA VAL A 227 -1.58 -1.53 0.48
C VAL A 227 -1.23 -0.40 1.43
N VAL A 228 0.05 -0.09 1.58
CA VAL A 228 0.46 1.04 2.42
C VAL A 228 -0.18 2.34 1.93
N ALA A 229 -0.81 3.07 2.84
CA ALA A 229 -1.50 4.31 2.54
C ALA A 229 -0.54 5.36 1.99
N ALA A 230 -1.03 6.24 1.11
CA ALA A 230 -0.35 7.50 0.85
C ALA A 230 -0.11 8.23 2.19
N TYR A 231 1.06 8.85 2.32
CA TYR A 231 1.55 9.52 3.53
C TYR A 231 1.84 8.61 4.73
N SER A 232 1.68 7.28 4.61
CA SER A 232 2.13 6.37 5.65
C SER A 232 3.66 6.32 5.70
N PRO A 233 4.28 6.43 6.89
CA PRO A 233 5.67 6.08 7.11
C PRO A 233 5.92 4.58 6.86
N ARG A 234 7.20 4.23 6.70
CA ARG A 234 7.71 2.87 6.52
C ARG A 234 8.75 2.55 7.59
N ILE A 235 8.75 1.31 8.06
CA ILE A 235 9.72 0.83 9.06
C ILE A 235 11.04 0.49 8.35
N ARG A 236 11.78 1.54 8.00
CA ARG A 236 13.07 1.48 7.31
C ARG A 236 13.98 2.60 7.84
N PRO A 237 15.31 2.50 7.66
CA PRO A 237 16.23 3.57 8.05
C PRO A 237 15.80 4.94 7.49
N GLY A 238 15.81 5.97 8.33
CA GLY A 238 15.35 7.33 7.97
C GLY A 238 13.82 7.52 7.92
N VAL A 239 13.05 6.46 8.19
CA VAL A 239 11.57 6.43 8.19
C VAL A 239 10.95 7.09 6.95
N PRO A 240 11.24 6.55 5.75
CA PRO A 240 10.68 7.04 4.50
C PRO A 240 9.15 6.91 4.47
N VAL A 241 8.52 7.69 3.61
CA VAL A 241 7.06 7.81 3.49
C VAL A 241 6.63 7.32 2.12
N SER A 242 5.49 6.61 2.06
CA SER A 242 4.83 6.35 0.77
C SER A 242 4.25 7.67 0.24
N PHE A 243 4.97 8.32 -0.68
CA PHE A 243 4.72 9.71 -1.03
C PHE A 243 4.10 9.85 -2.44
N PRO A 244 2.90 10.43 -2.55
CA PRO A 244 2.24 10.83 -3.80
C PRO A 244 3.03 11.82 -4.64
N LEU A 245 3.01 11.65 -5.96
CA LEU A 245 3.78 12.48 -6.90
C LEU A 245 2.97 12.77 -8.17
N ALA A 246 3.32 13.87 -8.85
CA ALA A 246 3.00 14.03 -10.25
C ALA A 246 3.80 13.01 -11.07
N TRP A 247 3.21 12.49 -12.14
CA TRP A 247 3.93 11.59 -13.06
C TRP A 247 5.20 12.22 -13.64
N ALA A 248 5.22 13.53 -13.86
CA ALA A 248 6.35 14.25 -14.44
C ALA A 248 7.57 14.35 -13.50
N ASP A 249 7.38 14.12 -12.20
CA ASP A 249 8.44 14.22 -11.19
C ASP A 249 9.00 12.86 -10.79
N LEU A 250 8.33 11.76 -11.17
CA LEU A 250 8.64 10.42 -10.73
C LEU A 250 10.09 9.98 -11.07
N GLU A 251 10.62 10.44 -12.21
CA GLU A 251 11.99 10.14 -12.66
C GLU A 251 13.07 10.98 -11.96
N ARG A 252 12.68 12.01 -11.20
CA ARG A 252 13.61 13.01 -10.63
C ARG A 252 13.82 12.88 -9.12
N VAL A 253 13.26 11.84 -8.52
CA VAL A 253 13.20 11.69 -7.08
C VAL A 253 13.72 10.33 -6.65
N ALA A 254 14.04 10.21 -5.38
CA ALA A 254 14.32 8.95 -4.70
C ALA A 254 13.37 8.79 -3.49
N PRO A 255 13.06 7.55 -3.07
CA PRO A 255 12.25 7.30 -1.89
C PRO A 255 12.77 7.98 -0.62
N GLY A 256 14.09 8.15 -0.50
CA GLY A 256 14.75 8.81 0.62
C GLY A 256 14.51 10.31 0.72
N ASP A 257 14.04 10.96 -0.36
CA ASP A 257 13.69 12.38 -0.35
C ASP A 257 12.43 12.64 0.50
N PHE A 258 11.62 11.60 0.69
CA PHE A 258 10.35 11.65 1.42
C PHE A 258 10.44 10.87 2.71
N THR A 259 10.65 11.56 3.81
CA THR A 259 10.71 11.00 5.16
C THR A 259 9.67 11.66 6.05
N LEU A 260 9.47 11.12 7.25
CA LEU A 260 8.62 11.79 8.26
C LEU A 260 9.09 13.23 8.56
N ARG A 261 10.38 13.54 8.32
CA ARG A 261 10.95 14.88 8.58
C ARG A 261 10.77 15.83 7.40
N THR A 262 10.89 15.34 6.16
CA THR A 262 10.87 16.18 4.95
C THR A 262 9.46 16.35 4.39
N ALA A 263 8.63 15.31 4.45
CA ALA A 263 7.30 15.29 3.84
C ALA A 263 6.38 16.44 4.31
N PRO A 264 6.29 16.81 5.61
CA PRO A 264 5.45 17.94 6.03
C PRO A 264 5.82 19.27 5.36
N GLY A 265 7.11 19.49 5.09
CA GLY A 265 7.59 20.69 4.40
C GLY A 265 7.16 20.73 2.93
N LEU A 266 7.26 19.58 2.24
CA LEU A 266 6.85 19.42 0.83
C LEU A 266 5.34 19.57 0.65
N LEU A 267 4.55 19.23 1.66
CA LEU A 267 3.10 19.32 1.64
C LEU A 267 2.55 20.72 1.90
N LYS A 268 3.38 21.72 2.22
CA LYS A 268 2.91 23.11 2.36
C LYS A 268 2.32 23.67 1.06
N GLY A 269 2.75 23.14 -0.09
CA GLY A 269 2.29 23.57 -1.41
C GLY A 269 0.96 23.00 -1.87
N GLY A 270 0.42 21.98 -1.19
CA GLY A 270 -0.80 21.30 -1.63
C GLY A 270 -0.97 19.87 -1.12
N ASP A 271 -1.89 19.15 -1.74
CA ASP A 271 -2.09 17.71 -1.56
C ASP A 271 -1.91 17.02 -2.92
N PRO A 272 -0.68 16.55 -3.24
CA PRO A 272 -0.41 15.92 -4.53
C PRO A 272 -1.24 14.65 -4.76
N TRP A 273 -1.74 14.00 -3.71
CA TRP A 273 -2.63 12.86 -3.89
C TRP A 273 -3.99 13.32 -4.38
N ALA A 274 -4.60 14.28 -3.71
CA ALA A 274 -5.90 14.82 -4.10
C ALA A 274 -5.84 15.51 -5.48
N GLU A 275 -4.76 16.24 -5.77
CA GLU A 275 -4.58 17.01 -7.01
C GLU A 275 -4.36 16.12 -8.24
N HIS A 276 -3.69 14.97 -8.09
CA HIS A 276 -3.35 14.09 -9.21
C HIS A 276 -4.23 12.84 -9.29
N MET A 277 -5.11 12.60 -8.33
CA MET A 277 -6.06 11.50 -8.39
C MET A 277 -7.13 11.78 -9.45
N PRO A 278 -7.25 10.94 -10.51
CA PRO A 278 -8.32 11.10 -11.47
C PRO A 278 -9.68 10.78 -10.84
N ALA A 279 -10.76 11.20 -11.48
CA ALA A 279 -12.09 10.78 -11.08
C ALA A 279 -12.26 9.25 -11.21
N PRO A 280 -13.21 8.63 -10.49
CA PRO A 280 -13.61 7.23 -10.69
C PRO A 280 -13.93 6.92 -12.15
N GLN A 281 -13.34 5.85 -12.68
CA GLN A 281 -13.47 5.46 -14.08
C GLN A 281 -14.20 4.13 -14.22
N ARG A 282 -14.96 3.99 -15.32
CA ARG A 282 -15.51 2.69 -15.71
C ARG A 282 -14.41 1.89 -16.40
N LEU A 283 -14.23 0.64 -15.98
CA LEU A 283 -13.27 -0.27 -16.61
C LEU A 283 -13.75 -0.65 -18.03
N PRO A 284 -12.88 -0.61 -19.05
CA PRO A 284 -13.21 -1.09 -20.39
C PRO A 284 -13.62 -2.56 -20.38
N ALA A 285 -14.64 -2.92 -21.16
CA ALA A 285 -15.16 -4.29 -21.20
C ALA A 285 -14.13 -5.29 -21.72
N ASP A 286 -13.37 -4.91 -22.75
CA ASP A 286 -12.29 -5.73 -23.31
C ASP A 286 -11.18 -6.01 -22.29
N LEU A 287 -10.88 -5.04 -21.42
CA LEU A 287 -9.89 -5.20 -20.35
C LEU A 287 -10.37 -6.22 -19.30
N VAL A 288 -11.65 -6.14 -18.92
CA VAL A 288 -12.25 -7.08 -17.96
C VAL A 288 -12.32 -8.49 -18.57
N GLU A 289 -12.78 -8.60 -19.81
CA GLU A 289 -12.87 -9.87 -20.55
C GLU A 289 -11.49 -10.53 -20.69
N GLU A 290 -10.46 -9.82 -21.14
CA GLU A 290 -9.08 -10.33 -21.18
C GLU A 290 -8.64 -10.81 -19.80
N GLY A 291 -8.92 -10.02 -18.76
CA GLY A 291 -8.54 -10.31 -17.39
C GLY A 291 -9.12 -11.60 -16.83
N HIS A 292 -10.34 -11.95 -17.24
CA HIS A 292 -10.98 -13.22 -16.86
C HIS A 292 -10.35 -14.42 -17.56
N THR A 293 -9.71 -14.24 -18.72
CA THR A 293 -8.95 -15.30 -19.39
C THR A 293 -7.58 -15.54 -18.74
N ILE A 294 -7.01 -14.54 -18.04
CA ILE A 294 -5.71 -14.64 -17.38
C ILE A 294 -5.88 -15.36 -16.04
N PRO A 295 -5.22 -16.50 -15.79
CA PRO A 295 -5.42 -17.21 -14.53
C PRO A 295 -4.90 -16.41 -13.32
N VAL A 296 -5.41 -16.73 -12.13
CA VAL A 296 -4.93 -16.08 -10.89
C VAL A 296 -3.49 -16.52 -10.62
N ALA A 297 -2.55 -15.58 -10.64
CA ALA A 297 -1.11 -15.87 -10.58
C ALA A 297 -0.71 -16.72 -9.36
N ARG A 298 -1.32 -16.48 -8.19
CA ARG A 298 -1.10 -17.30 -6.98
C ARG A 298 -1.56 -18.76 -7.15
N VAL A 299 -2.65 -18.99 -7.88
CA VAL A 299 -3.17 -20.34 -8.16
C VAL A 299 -2.25 -21.05 -9.15
N GLN A 300 -1.79 -20.36 -10.19
CA GLN A 300 -0.79 -20.89 -11.13
C GLN A 300 0.49 -21.29 -10.41
N ALA A 301 1.06 -20.40 -9.60
CA ALA A 301 2.27 -20.67 -8.83
C ALA A 301 2.12 -21.87 -7.89
N MET A 302 0.95 -22.02 -7.25
CA MET A 302 0.66 -23.21 -6.42
C MET A 302 0.67 -24.50 -7.26
N HIS A 303 0.04 -24.49 -8.44
CA HIS A 303 0.03 -25.65 -9.33
C HIS A 303 1.43 -25.97 -9.85
N GLU A 304 2.23 -24.96 -10.20
CA GLU A 304 3.61 -25.12 -10.62
C GLU A 304 4.52 -25.65 -9.52
N GLY A 305 4.40 -25.12 -8.30
CA GLY A 305 5.11 -25.65 -7.14
C GLY A 305 4.80 -27.13 -6.90
N LYS A 306 3.52 -27.52 -7.02
CA LYS A 306 3.11 -28.93 -6.94
C LYS A 306 3.69 -29.78 -8.08
N ARG A 307 3.75 -29.26 -9.32
CA ARG A 307 4.38 -29.95 -10.47
C ARG A 307 5.88 -30.16 -10.25
N ARG A 308 6.63 -29.10 -9.89
CA ARG A 308 8.07 -29.16 -9.60
C ARG A 308 8.39 -30.08 -8.42
N ALA A 309 7.53 -30.12 -7.40
CA ALA A 309 7.69 -31.05 -6.27
C ALA A 309 7.43 -32.51 -6.63
N ARG A 310 6.48 -32.79 -7.55
CA ARG A 310 6.24 -34.14 -8.06
C ARG A 310 7.40 -34.65 -8.93
N ALA A 311 7.92 -33.81 -9.82
CA ALA A 311 9.08 -34.14 -10.67
C ALA A 311 10.30 -34.53 -9.81
N ARG A 312 10.64 -33.72 -8.81
CA ARG A 312 11.75 -34.00 -7.87
C ARG A 312 11.59 -35.24 -6.98
N ARG A 313 10.38 -35.83 -6.91
CA ARG A 313 10.12 -37.07 -6.16
C ARG A 313 10.16 -38.31 -7.06
N ALA A 314 10.19 -38.11 -8.38
CA ALA A 314 10.25 -39.15 -9.39
C ALA A 314 11.68 -39.37 -9.91
N GLU A 315 12.61 -38.46 -9.55
CA GLU A 315 14.07 -38.60 -9.64
C GLU A 315 14.63 -39.24 -8.36
#